data_AF-A0A9P5PQW7-F1
#
_entry.id   AF-A0A9P5PQW7-F1
#
_cell.length_a   1.000
_cell.length_b   1.000
_cell.length_c   1.000
_cell.angle_alpha   90.00
_cell.angle_beta   90.00
_cell.angle_gamma   90.00
#
_symmetry.space_group_name_H-M   'P 1'
#
loop_
_entity.id
_entity.type
_entity.pdbx_description
1 polymer ?
#
loop_
_entity_poly.entity_id
_entity_poly.type
_entity_poly.pdbx_seq_one_letter_code
_entity_poly.pdbx_strand_id
1 'polypeptide(L)'
;MTSWVSPVQTVPNEILEAIFDDCCDTNLFKVTGVRSMAFLRDKPALTLSSVCSRWRSVGLSLSSIWSRISLKYYDDDLPLVENRLATILTIFISRSRQQPLSINIYLDDYEFKSSAPETYQLLSMLCKEYQRWSSFTFRSESWTVHNLFNIGFTLANLDVFLNLVDLDLPPALTGTNLDFFTRRAPKLRRLNLDSDWTGYETLEIPSAFPLAQLTHLRLDITSSVVWETLQKQVLSETALLSLDTEDVDWIGRNLESITSTTCSSIELLNVRHYWNDTSGSIFPFLNLPSLKTLRLDCGQDSLKRDHWWRNFDPFMAFVKRSSFPLTTLYIECLALSDSNLVYLLHHIPTLMDLTFNDTKGVRHLSPITKQFIESLHAHRTSSLRQQTAPLIPRLRYLTLATGATSFDDEAVVDMVTSRWAPDGSDVNVDCLRSFTITFHARTKVPCAYETLNNIEKAGMRIAVLVGQV
;
A
#
# COMPACT_ATOMS: atom_id res chain seq x y z
N MET A 1 35.12 8.27 -36.99
CA MET A 1 34.84 8.45 -35.55
C MET A 1 33.33 8.47 -35.38
N THR A 2 32.73 7.35 -35.01
CA THR A 2 31.30 7.29 -34.64
C THR A 2 31.17 7.87 -33.24
N SER A 3 30.64 9.09 -33.12
CA SER A 3 30.28 9.63 -31.80
C SER A 3 29.16 8.76 -31.25
N TRP A 4 29.42 8.07 -30.15
CA TRP A 4 28.38 7.35 -29.41
C TRP A 4 27.46 8.41 -28.81
N VAL A 5 26.39 8.71 -29.54
CA VAL A 5 25.33 9.57 -29.04
C VAL A 5 24.74 8.84 -27.83
N SER A 6 24.73 9.48 -26.67
CA SER A 6 24.16 8.90 -25.45
C SER A 6 22.74 8.38 -25.75
N PRO A 7 22.37 7.16 -25.32
CA PRO A 7 21.04 6.58 -25.59
C PRO A 7 19.89 7.54 -25.26
N VAL A 8 20.06 8.38 -24.24
CA VAL A 8 19.04 9.35 -23.81
C VAL A 8 18.76 10.45 -24.85
N GLN A 9 19.68 10.69 -25.78
CA GLN A 9 19.49 11.67 -26.86
C GLN A 9 18.72 11.07 -28.06
N THR A 10 18.62 9.74 -28.15
CA THR A 10 17.89 9.05 -29.23
C THR A 10 16.48 8.61 -28.82
N VAL A 11 16.19 8.57 -27.51
CA VAL A 11 14.87 8.24 -26.96
C VAL A 11 13.84 9.30 -27.41
N PRO A 12 12.61 8.94 -27.84
CA PRO A 12 11.54 9.89 -28.17
C PRO A 12 11.08 10.76 -26.98
N ASN A 13 10.40 11.88 -27.25
CA ASN A 13 9.96 12.78 -26.17
C ASN A 13 8.89 12.13 -25.29
N GLU A 14 8.02 11.30 -25.84
CA GLU A 14 6.94 10.61 -25.13
C GLU A 14 7.51 9.64 -24.07
N ILE A 15 8.63 8.99 -24.40
CA ILE A 15 9.33 8.11 -23.46
C ILE A 15 10.07 8.93 -22.39
N LEU A 16 10.65 10.09 -22.77
CA LEU A 16 11.23 11.00 -21.78
C LEU A 16 10.15 11.57 -20.83
N GLU A 17 8.95 11.87 -21.34
CA GLU A 17 7.82 12.31 -20.52
C GLU A 17 7.39 11.22 -19.54
N ALA A 18 7.27 9.98 -19.98
CA ALA A 18 6.97 8.85 -19.09
C ALA A 18 8.05 8.67 -18.02
N ILE A 19 9.33 8.72 -18.40
CA ILE A 19 10.46 8.66 -17.46
C ILE A 19 10.40 9.83 -16.46
N PHE A 20 10.08 11.05 -16.92
CA PHE A 20 10.00 12.21 -16.06
C PHE A 20 8.84 12.10 -15.07
N ASP A 21 7.68 11.64 -15.53
CA ASP A 21 6.52 11.46 -14.69
C ASP A 21 6.78 10.43 -13.57
N ASP A 22 7.48 9.33 -13.91
CA ASP A 22 7.93 8.29 -12.98
C ASP A 22 9.04 8.78 -12.02
N CYS A 23 9.97 9.59 -12.50
CA CYS A 23 11.02 10.19 -11.64
C CYS A 23 10.49 11.32 -10.74
N CYS A 24 9.30 11.84 -10.99
CA CYS A 24 8.70 12.98 -10.29
C CYS A 24 7.53 12.55 -9.40
N ASP A 25 7.77 11.67 -8.43
CA ASP A 25 6.75 11.27 -7.45
C ASP A 25 6.17 12.48 -6.69
N THR A 26 7.04 13.35 -6.15
CA THR A 26 6.62 14.51 -5.35
C THR A 26 7.72 15.58 -5.32
N ASN A 27 7.31 16.85 -5.33
CA ASN A 27 8.21 17.98 -5.13
C ASN A 27 8.11 18.50 -3.71
N LEU A 28 9.20 18.35 -2.96
CA LEU A 28 9.28 18.59 -1.54
C LEU A 28 9.79 20.01 -1.23
N PHE A 29 9.01 20.71 -0.41
CA PHE A 29 9.28 22.03 0.15
C PHE A 29 9.49 21.84 1.64
N LYS A 30 10.75 21.80 2.07
CA LYS A 30 11.12 21.75 3.50
C LYS A 30 11.34 23.17 3.99
N VAL A 31 10.59 23.54 5.02
CA VAL A 31 10.79 24.79 5.76
C VAL A 31 11.56 24.41 7.03
N THR A 32 12.84 24.79 7.08
CA THR A 32 13.77 24.57 8.20
C THR A 32 14.73 25.75 8.22
N GLY A 33 15.25 26.08 9.40
CA GLY A 33 16.22 27.15 9.60
C GLY A 33 17.61 26.79 9.07
N VAL A 34 17.88 25.50 8.86
CA VAL A 34 19.12 25.04 8.28
C VAL A 34 19.04 25.03 6.75
N ARG A 35 20.04 25.63 6.08
CA ARG A 35 20.13 25.58 4.62
C ARG A 35 20.29 24.13 4.15
N SER A 36 19.24 23.58 3.56
CA SER A 36 19.30 22.26 2.90
C SER A 36 20.29 22.30 1.73
N MET A 37 21.37 21.50 1.81
CA MET A 37 22.28 21.28 0.69
C MET A 37 21.62 20.50 -0.47
N ALA A 38 20.42 19.93 -0.26
CA ALA A 38 19.70 19.09 -1.21
C ALA A 38 18.58 19.84 -1.97
N PHE A 39 18.62 21.17 -2.02
CA PHE A 39 17.52 22.02 -2.52
C PHE A 39 16.89 21.59 -3.87
N LEU A 40 17.73 21.23 -4.85
CA LEU A 40 17.29 20.75 -6.16
C LEU A 40 16.82 19.29 -6.12
N ARG A 41 17.49 18.43 -5.34
CA ARG A 41 17.13 17.02 -5.18
C ARG A 41 15.73 16.84 -4.60
N ASP A 42 15.29 17.75 -3.74
CA ASP A 42 13.94 17.77 -3.20
C ASP A 42 12.87 18.15 -4.26
N LYS A 43 13.24 18.71 -5.41
CA LYS A 43 12.31 19.21 -6.45
C LYS A 43 12.64 18.59 -7.80
N PRO A 44 12.28 17.32 -8.04
CA PRO A 44 12.68 16.60 -9.24
C PRO A 44 12.22 17.29 -10.53
N ALA A 45 11.06 17.96 -10.55
CA ALA A 45 10.60 18.69 -11.73
C ALA A 45 11.54 19.83 -12.15
N LEU A 46 12.11 20.56 -11.17
CA LEU A 46 13.12 21.58 -11.44
C LEU A 46 14.43 20.95 -11.91
N THR A 47 14.86 19.87 -11.24
CA THR A 47 16.09 19.16 -11.57
C THR A 47 16.05 18.65 -13.00
N LEU A 48 15.03 17.90 -13.39
CA LEU A 48 14.84 17.41 -14.76
C LEU A 48 14.80 18.56 -15.78
N SER A 49 14.10 19.66 -15.45
CA SER A 49 13.98 20.83 -16.33
C SER A 49 15.25 21.72 -16.42
N SER A 50 16.32 21.35 -15.71
CA SER A 50 17.59 22.10 -15.67
C SER A 50 18.76 21.38 -16.33
N VAL A 51 18.58 20.14 -16.81
CA VAL A 51 19.67 19.32 -17.36
C VAL A 51 20.18 19.85 -18.70
N CYS A 52 19.31 19.96 -19.69
CA CYS A 52 19.63 20.48 -21.03
C CYS A 52 18.41 21.15 -21.67
N SER A 53 18.59 21.83 -22.81
CA SER A 53 17.50 22.54 -23.51
C SER A 53 16.33 21.63 -23.88
N ARG A 54 16.62 20.40 -24.34
CA ARG A 54 15.61 19.40 -24.68
C ARG A 54 14.80 18.97 -23.46
N TRP A 55 15.47 18.57 -22.38
CA TRP A 55 14.83 18.17 -21.13
C TRP A 55 14.02 19.30 -20.52
N ARG A 56 14.52 20.53 -20.60
CA ARG A 56 13.78 21.73 -20.21
C ARG A 56 12.49 21.89 -21.02
N SER A 57 12.54 21.72 -22.34
CA SER A 57 11.35 21.79 -23.19
C SER A 57 10.31 20.75 -22.78
N VAL A 58 10.74 19.50 -22.58
CA VAL A 58 9.87 18.37 -22.18
C VAL A 58 9.30 18.58 -20.77
N GLY A 59 10.15 18.94 -19.80
CA GLY A 59 9.70 19.18 -18.42
C GLY A 59 8.73 20.36 -18.31
N LEU A 60 8.88 21.39 -19.15
CA LEU A 60 7.97 22.54 -19.16
C LEU A 60 6.64 22.27 -19.92
N SER A 61 6.60 21.31 -20.86
CA SER A 61 5.35 20.89 -21.50
C SER A 61 4.51 20.03 -20.56
N LEU A 62 5.16 19.15 -19.79
CA LEU A 62 4.54 18.19 -18.89
C LEU A 62 4.07 18.86 -17.58
N SER A 63 2.81 19.32 -17.52
CA SER A 63 2.27 20.02 -16.33
C SER A 63 2.10 19.12 -15.10
N SER A 64 1.99 17.79 -15.27
CA SER A 64 1.76 16.83 -14.17
C SER A 64 2.91 16.81 -13.15
N ILE A 65 4.17 16.89 -13.61
CA ILE A 65 5.33 16.87 -12.70
C ILE A 65 5.40 18.10 -11.79
N TRP A 66 4.67 19.17 -12.11
CA TRP A 66 4.59 20.38 -11.28
C TRP A 66 3.39 20.40 -10.32
N SER A 67 2.44 19.44 -10.44
CA SER A 67 1.21 19.43 -9.64
C SER A 67 1.29 18.59 -8.37
N ARG A 68 2.37 17.82 -8.18
CA ARG A 68 2.63 16.99 -6.99
C ARG A 68 3.53 17.73 -6.02
N ILE A 69 2.94 18.28 -4.96
CA ILE A 69 3.61 19.19 -4.02
C ILE A 69 3.50 18.64 -2.61
N SER A 70 4.64 18.51 -1.92
CA SER A 70 4.68 18.21 -0.50
C SER A 70 5.37 19.33 0.26
N LEU A 71 4.75 19.77 1.35
CA LEU A 71 5.23 20.80 2.24
C LEU A 71 5.47 20.19 3.62
N LYS A 72 6.68 20.39 4.15
CA LYS A 72 7.08 19.95 5.48
C LYS A 72 7.62 21.14 6.27
N TYR A 73 7.01 21.45 7.40
CA TYR A 73 7.54 22.40 8.36
C TYR A 73 8.29 21.66 9.46
N TYR A 74 9.47 22.18 9.80
CA TYR A 74 10.32 21.73 10.91
C TYR A 74 10.60 22.91 11.85
N ASP A 75 10.82 22.60 13.12
CA ASP A 75 10.95 23.52 14.26
C ASP A 75 12.22 24.40 14.26
N ASP A 76 12.29 25.41 13.37
CA ASP A 76 13.37 26.40 13.38
C ASP A 76 12.93 27.78 12.87
N ASP A 77 13.45 28.87 13.48
CA ASP A 77 13.17 30.29 13.20
C ASP A 77 13.01 30.66 11.70
N LEU A 78 11.76 30.97 11.32
CA LEU A 78 11.18 30.88 9.97
C LEU A 78 11.31 32.04 8.94
N PRO A 79 11.77 33.29 9.19
CA PRO A 79 11.40 34.38 8.25
C PRO A 79 12.12 34.41 6.89
N LEU A 80 13.40 34.03 6.80
CA LEU A 80 14.22 34.28 5.61
C LEU A 80 14.15 33.17 4.54
N VAL A 81 13.85 31.94 4.94
CA VAL A 81 13.81 30.77 4.03
C VAL A 81 12.49 30.71 3.26
N GLU A 82 11.40 31.18 3.87
CA GLU A 82 10.06 31.10 3.31
C GLU A 82 9.89 31.92 2.02
N ASN A 83 10.45 33.14 1.96
CA ASN A 83 10.33 34.02 0.77
C ASN A 83 10.86 33.39 -0.52
N ARG A 84 12.00 32.67 -0.45
CA ARG A 84 12.56 31.98 -1.63
C ARG A 84 11.70 30.78 -2.03
N LEU A 85 11.25 30.01 -1.05
CA LEU A 85 10.35 28.89 -1.27
C LEU A 85 9.02 29.36 -1.87
N ALA A 86 8.50 30.50 -1.44
CA ALA A 86 7.27 31.10 -1.95
C ALA A 86 7.40 31.44 -3.43
N THR A 87 8.50 32.09 -3.83
CA THR A 87 8.79 32.38 -5.24
C THR A 87 8.79 31.11 -6.09
N ILE A 88 9.39 30.04 -5.55
CA ILE A 88 9.47 28.76 -6.26
C ILE A 88 8.12 28.07 -6.28
N LEU A 89 7.36 28.10 -5.19
CA LEU A 89 6.03 27.53 -5.14
C LEU A 89 5.08 28.22 -6.14
N THR A 90 5.19 29.54 -6.32
CA THR A 90 4.46 30.28 -7.37
C THR A 90 4.76 29.73 -8.76
N ILE A 91 6.03 29.40 -9.03
CA ILE A 91 6.43 28.79 -10.30
C ILE A 91 5.77 27.41 -10.47
N PHE A 92 5.73 26.59 -9.43
CA PHE A 92 5.09 25.28 -9.47
C PHE A 92 3.58 25.40 -9.72
N ILE A 93 2.89 26.25 -8.95
CA ILE A 93 1.46 26.51 -9.13
C ILE A 93 1.18 27.01 -10.56
N SER A 94 1.97 27.95 -11.08
CA SER A 94 1.81 28.46 -12.44
C SER A 94 2.03 27.38 -13.52
N ARG A 95 3.07 26.54 -13.37
CA ARG A 95 3.42 25.49 -14.35
C ARG A 95 2.50 24.28 -14.30
N SER A 96 1.87 24.03 -13.15
CA SER A 96 0.81 23.03 -13.04
C SER A 96 -0.44 23.39 -13.85
N ARG A 97 -0.59 24.66 -14.28
CA ARG A 97 -1.71 25.15 -15.10
C ARG A 97 -3.07 24.83 -14.46
N GLN A 98 -3.90 24.04 -15.13
CA GLN A 98 -5.20 23.58 -14.65
C GLN A 98 -5.17 22.10 -14.20
N GLN A 99 -3.99 21.50 -14.11
CA GLN A 99 -3.88 20.13 -13.63
C GLN A 99 -4.39 20.03 -12.19
N PRO A 100 -5.07 18.92 -11.84
CA PRO A 100 -5.37 18.62 -10.46
C PRO A 100 -4.10 18.51 -9.61
N LEU A 101 -4.16 19.05 -8.40
CA LEU A 101 -3.04 19.13 -7.48
C LEU A 101 -3.09 17.97 -6.47
N SER A 102 -1.94 17.36 -6.23
CA SER A 102 -1.72 16.42 -5.13
C SER A 102 -0.92 17.15 -4.05
N ILE A 103 -1.55 17.39 -2.91
CA ILE A 103 -0.99 18.24 -1.84
C ILE A 103 -0.77 17.40 -0.58
N ASN A 104 0.47 17.33 -0.12
CA ASN A 104 0.80 16.67 1.15
C ASN A 104 1.40 17.69 2.12
N ILE A 105 0.77 17.91 3.27
CA ILE A 105 1.22 18.85 4.29
C ILE A 105 1.56 18.07 5.56
N TYR A 106 2.80 18.23 6.03
CA TYR A 106 3.28 17.65 7.28
C TYR A 106 3.80 18.77 8.18
N LEU A 107 3.22 18.87 9.37
CA LEU A 107 3.60 19.84 10.39
C LEU A 107 4.12 19.06 11.61
N ASP A 108 5.43 19.09 11.80
CA ASP A 108 6.14 18.50 12.94
C ASP A 108 6.20 19.58 14.03
N ASP A 109 5.36 19.53 15.08
CA ASP A 109 5.26 20.69 15.97
C ASP A 109 4.66 20.45 17.36
N TYR A 110 5.31 21.03 18.36
CA TYR A 110 4.73 21.21 19.69
C TYR A 110 4.35 22.67 20.05
N GLU A 111 4.73 23.74 19.32
CA GLU A 111 4.27 25.10 19.66
C GLU A 111 4.32 26.15 18.51
N PHE A 112 3.54 26.01 17.43
CA PHE A 112 3.29 27.10 16.47
C PHE A 112 2.43 28.21 17.12
N LYS A 113 2.98 29.43 17.24
CA LYS A 113 2.45 30.53 18.09
C LYS A 113 1.53 31.55 17.41
N SER A 114 1.30 31.45 16.09
CA SER A 114 0.62 32.49 15.30
C SER A 114 -0.37 31.89 14.31
N SER A 115 -1.42 32.64 13.97
CA SER A 115 -2.37 32.36 12.89
C SER A 115 -2.28 33.35 11.72
N ALA A 116 -1.30 34.27 11.75
CA ALA A 116 -1.19 35.31 10.75
C ALA A 116 -0.73 34.75 9.38
N PRO A 117 -1.39 35.11 8.25
CA PRO A 117 -1.07 34.60 6.92
C PRO A 117 0.35 34.86 6.45
N GLU A 118 0.95 35.95 6.90
CA GLU A 118 2.32 36.33 6.60
C GLU A 118 3.33 35.37 7.26
N THR A 119 2.92 34.65 8.30
CA THR A 119 3.76 33.66 9.02
C THR A 119 3.81 32.32 8.29
N TYR A 120 2.78 32.01 7.49
CA TYR A 120 2.67 30.73 6.78
C TYR A 120 2.23 30.96 5.33
N GLN A 121 3.00 31.79 4.64
CA GLN A 121 2.72 32.19 3.26
C GLN A 121 2.59 30.97 2.34
N LEU A 122 3.44 29.94 2.52
CA LEU A 122 3.38 28.72 1.70
C LEU A 122 2.06 27.97 1.88
N LEU A 123 1.59 27.82 3.13
CA LEU A 123 0.30 27.19 3.43
C LEU A 123 -0.84 27.99 2.79
N SER A 124 -0.85 29.31 2.97
CA SER A 124 -1.86 30.20 2.37
C SER A 124 -1.90 30.06 0.85
N MET A 125 -0.74 29.99 0.18
CA MET A 125 -0.66 29.79 -1.26
C MET A 125 -1.27 28.46 -1.70
N LEU A 126 -0.99 27.36 -1.01
CA LEU A 126 -1.55 26.05 -1.34
C LEU A 126 -3.06 26.01 -1.12
N CYS A 127 -3.54 26.55 0.00
CA CYS A 127 -4.96 26.60 0.34
C CYS A 127 -5.78 27.42 -0.67
N LYS A 128 -5.19 28.43 -1.33
CA LYS A 128 -5.88 29.19 -2.41
C LYS A 128 -6.22 28.34 -3.61
N GLU A 129 -5.48 27.25 -3.81
CA GLU A 129 -5.69 26.32 -4.93
C GLU A 129 -6.60 25.14 -4.57
N TYR A 130 -7.32 25.18 -3.44
CA TYR A 130 -8.11 24.05 -2.92
C TYR A 130 -9.13 23.47 -3.91
N GLN A 131 -9.68 24.30 -4.80
CA GLN A 131 -10.60 23.88 -5.86
C GLN A 131 -9.97 22.89 -6.85
N ARG A 132 -8.65 22.91 -6.98
CA ARG A 132 -7.88 22.03 -7.87
C ARG A 132 -7.32 20.81 -7.15
N TRP A 133 -7.47 20.69 -5.84
CA TRP A 133 -6.95 19.55 -5.10
C TRP A 133 -7.70 18.29 -5.51
N SER A 134 -6.95 17.27 -5.97
CA SER A 134 -7.46 15.93 -6.23
C SER A 134 -7.08 14.91 -5.16
N SER A 135 -5.93 15.12 -4.54
CA SER A 135 -5.45 14.33 -3.41
C SER A 135 -4.94 15.29 -2.34
N PHE A 136 -5.33 15.03 -1.10
CA PHE A 136 -4.91 15.83 0.05
C PHE A 136 -4.49 14.92 1.20
N THR A 137 -3.24 15.10 1.65
CA THR A 137 -2.71 14.48 2.88
C THR A 137 -2.42 15.58 3.88
N PHE A 138 -2.89 15.41 5.12
CA PHE A 138 -2.57 16.33 6.21
C PHE A 138 -2.17 15.58 7.46
N ARG A 139 -0.94 15.81 7.93
CA ARG A 139 -0.42 15.26 9.17
C ARG A 139 0.05 16.38 10.09
N SER A 140 -0.52 16.45 11.28
CA SER A 140 -0.08 17.34 12.34
C SER A 140 -0.54 16.78 13.68
N GLU A 141 0.30 16.90 14.70
CA GLU A 141 -0.05 16.56 16.07
C GLU A 141 -0.97 17.63 16.67
N SER A 142 -0.67 18.90 16.40
CA SER A 142 -1.30 20.05 17.07
C SER A 142 -2.39 20.74 16.25
N TRP A 143 -2.35 20.65 14.91
CA TRP A 143 -3.28 21.38 14.04
C TRP A 143 -4.36 20.47 13.45
N THR A 144 -5.53 21.06 13.25
CA THR A 144 -6.60 20.54 12.40
C THR A 144 -6.59 21.23 11.03
N VAL A 145 -7.33 20.67 10.07
CA VAL A 145 -7.55 21.30 8.77
C VAL A 145 -8.28 22.65 8.91
N HIS A 146 -9.09 22.84 9.95
CA HIS A 146 -9.68 24.16 10.26
C HIS A 146 -8.59 25.19 10.54
N ASN A 147 -7.53 24.83 11.28
CA ASN A 147 -6.42 25.74 11.54
C ASN A 147 -5.71 26.15 10.24
N LEU A 148 -5.50 25.19 9.33
CA LEU A 148 -4.89 25.44 8.02
C LEU A 148 -5.70 26.48 7.22
N PHE A 149 -7.02 26.33 7.17
CA PHE A 149 -7.88 27.26 6.43
C PHE A 149 -8.21 28.54 7.20
N ASN A 150 -7.90 28.64 8.50
CA ASN A 150 -8.00 29.91 9.21
C ASN A 150 -6.85 30.88 8.83
N ILE A 151 -5.82 30.39 8.15
CA ILE A 151 -4.72 31.21 7.61
C ILE A 151 -5.21 31.99 6.39
N GLY A 152 -5.82 33.15 6.64
CA GLY A 152 -6.14 34.12 5.59
C GLY A 152 -7.38 33.76 4.76
N PHE A 153 -8.20 32.82 5.22
CA PHE A 153 -9.56 32.62 4.72
C PHE A 153 -10.58 32.85 5.82
N THR A 154 -11.74 33.36 5.41
CA THR A 154 -12.95 33.25 6.21
C THR A 154 -13.61 31.92 5.86
N LEU A 155 -13.78 31.02 6.84
CA LEU A 155 -14.39 29.69 6.61
C LEU A 155 -15.78 29.76 5.95
N ALA A 156 -16.51 30.86 6.13
CA ALA A 156 -17.80 31.11 5.50
C ALA A 156 -17.73 31.21 3.95
N ASN A 157 -16.54 31.52 3.40
CA ASN A 157 -16.33 31.68 1.97
C ASN A 157 -15.75 30.41 1.30
N LEU A 158 -15.51 29.34 2.07
CA LEU A 158 -15.04 28.07 1.51
C LEU A 158 -16.19 27.30 0.89
N ASP A 159 -16.03 26.99 -0.39
CA ASP A 159 -16.97 26.19 -1.17
C ASP A 159 -16.56 24.70 -1.13
N VAL A 160 -17.30 23.87 -1.86
CA VAL A 160 -17.00 22.45 -2.06
C VAL A 160 -15.65 22.24 -2.76
N PHE A 161 -14.93 21.21 -2.34
CA PHE A 161 -13.74 20.66 -2.98
C PHE A 161 -14.16 19.83 -4.20
N LEU A 162 -14.38 20.49 -5.33
CA LEU A 162 -14.97 19.90 -6.54
C LEU A 162 -14.17 18.76 -7.16
N ASN A 163 -12.87 18.67 -6.87
CA ASN A 163 -11.97 17.70 -7.49
C ASN A 163 -11.35 16.72 -6.50
N LEU A 164 -11.63 16.84 -5.20
CA LEU A 164 -11.00 16.01 -4.17
C LEU A 164 -11.57 14.59 -4.23
N VAL A 165 -10.69 13.65 -4.59
CA VAL A 165 -11.01 12.22 -4.78
C VAL A 165 -10.33 11.37 -3.71
N ASP A 166 -9.15 11.78 -3.25
CA ASP A 166 -8.30 11.05 -2.31
C ASP A 166 -7.99 11.92 -1.08
N LEU A 167 -8.21 11.38 0.12
CA LEU A 167 -8.07 12.10 1.37
C LEU A 167 -7.36 11.22 2.40
N ASP A 168 -6.22 11.69 2.89
CA ASP A 168 -5.40 11.03 3.91
C ASP A 168 -5.31 11.95 5.13
N LEU A 169 -6.00 11.54 6.20
CA LEU A 169 -6.18 12.30 7.43
C LEU A 169 -5.95 11.36 8.62
N PRO A 170 -4.70 11.06 8.99
CA PRO A 170 -4.43 10.39 10.24
C PRO A 170 -5.02 11.22 11.40
N PRO A 171 -5.44 10.58 12.49
CA PRO A 171 -6.00 11.25 13.66
C PRO A 171 -5.00 12.29 14.22
N ALA A 172 -5.49 13.50 14.47
CA ALA A 172 -4.76 14.54 15.19
C ALA A 172 -5.06 14.47 16.69
N LEU A 173 -4.20 15.03 17.55
CA LEU A 173 -4.42 15.04 19.01
C LEU A 173 -5.70 15.79 19.41
N THR A 174 -6.18 16.69 18.56
CA THR A 174 -7.19 17.71 18.90
C THR A 174 -8.58 17.49 18.28
N GLY A 175 -8.82 16.35 17.62
CA GLY A 175 -10.14 15.98 17.06
C GLY A 175 -10.06 15.39 15.64
N THR A 176 -11.21 15.01 15.08
CA THR A 176 -11.27 14.43 13.73
C THR A 176 -11.33 15.51 12.66
N ASN A 177 -10.36 15.51 11.73
CA ASN A 177 -10.34 16.41 10.56
C ASN A 177 -11.50 16.16 9.56
N LEU A 178 -12.36 15.17 9.83
CA LEU A 178 -13.44 14.74 8.95
C LEU A 178 -14.61 15.72 8.92
N ASP A 179 -14.89 16.38 10.03
CA ASP A 179 -15.94 17.39 10.14
C ASP A 179 -15.75 18.52 9.11
N PHE A 180 -14.51 18.91 8.85
CA PHE A 180 -14.13 19.92 7.87
C PHE A 180 -14.60 19.53 6.46
N PHE A 181 -14.54 18.26 6.09
CA PHE A 181 -14.94 17.80 4.74
C PHE A 181 -16.41 17.38 4.66
N THR A 182 -17.16 17.46 5.75
CA THR A 182 -18.59 17.15 5.78
C THR A 182 -19.35 18.03 4.80
N ARG A 183 -20.03 17.39 3.83
CA ARG A 183 -20.71 18.04 2.68
C ARG A 183 -19.82 18.88 1.76
N ARG A 184 -18.49 18.87 1.95
CA ARG A 184 -17.54 19.64 1.14
C ARG A 184 -16.81 18.82 0.09
N ALA A 185 -16.79 17.48 0.17
CA ALA A 185 -16.04 16.62 -0.77
C ALA A 185 -16.96 15.69 -1.59
N PRO A 186 -17.73 16.19 -2.58
CA PRO A 186 -18.73 15.41 -3.31
C PRO A 186 -18.17 14.39 -4.32
N LYS A 187 -16.85 14.38 -4.55
CA LYS A 187 -16.19 13.38 -5.42
C LYS A 187 -15.25 12.45 -4.65
N LEU A 188 -15.29 12.47 -3.32
CA LEU A 188 -14.42 11.64 -2.50
C LEU A 188 -14.68 10.15 -2.81
N ARG A 189 -13.61 9.40 -3.04
CA ARG A 189 -13.65 7.97 -3.37
C ARG A 189 -12.68 7.17 -2.53
N ARG A 190 -11.59 7.77 -2.05
CA ARG A 190 -10.59 7.12 -1.21
C ARG A 190 -10.42 7.91 0.09
N LEU A 191 -10.43 7.19 1.20
CA LEU A 191 -10.24 7.76 2.52
C LEU A 191 -9.23 6.91 3.29
N ASN A 192 -8.19 7.56 3.80
CA ASN A 192 -7.22 6.97 4.70
C ASN A 192 -7.29 7.68 6.07
N LEU A 193 -7.60 6.92 7.11
CA LEU A 193 -7.70 7.35 8.51
C LEU A 193 -6.74 6.60 9.43
N ASP A 194 -5.91 5.74 8.87
CA ASP A 194 -4.94 4.93 9.61
C ASP A 194 -3.93 5.83 10.34
N SER A 195 -3.65 5.46 11.59
CA SER A 195 -2.80 6.22 12.49
C SER A 195 -1.53 5.45 12.77
N ASP A 196 -0.38 6.03 12.45
CA ASP A 196 0.92 5.48 12.88
C ASP A 196 1.09 5.53 14.43
N TRP A 197 0.11 6.09 15.18
CA TRP A 197 0.18 6.39 16.61
C TRP A 197 -1.05 5.86 17.37
N THR A 198 -0.85 4.82 18.19
CA THR A 198 -1.88 4.03 18.89
C THR A 198 -2.48 4.71 20.14
N GLY A 199 -2.67 6.03 20.14
CA GLY A 199 -3.04 6.78 21.35
C GLY A 199 -4.53 7.14 21.52
N TYR A 200 -5.36 6.99 20.48
CA TYR A 200 -6.68 7.63 20.45
C TYR A 200 -7.84 6.68 20.73
N GLU A 201 -8.67 7.06 21.70
CA GLU A 201 -9.74 6.19 22.20
C GLU A 201 -11.04 6.22 21.37
N THR A 202 -11.27 7.25 20.54
CA THR A 202 -12.49 7.34 19.71
C THR A 202 -12.27 8.09 18.38
N LEU A 203 -12.58 7.45 17.26
CA LEU A 203 -12.78 8.10 15.96
C LEU A 203 -14.28 8.37 15.79
N GLU A 204 -14.68 9.64 15.81
CA GLU A 204 -16.04 10.05 15.49
C GLU A 204 -16.14 10.46 14.02
N ILE A 205 -16.94 9.71 13.25
CA ILE A 205 -17.26 10.04 11.87
C ILE A 205 -18.57 10.84 11.83
N PRO A 206 -18.57 12.08 11.31
CA PRO A 206 -19.78 12.89 11.22
C PRO A 206 -20.84 12.22 10.34
N SER A 207 -22.11 12.25 10.77
CA SER A 207 -23.22 11.57 10.07
C SER A 207 -23.47 12.08 8.64
N ALA A 208 -23.08 13.32 8.34
CA ALA A 208 -23.20 13.91 7.00
C ALA A 208 -21.89 13.82 6.19
N PHE A 209 -20.88 13.11 6.70
CA PHE A 209 -19.68 12.80 5.94
C PHE A 209 -20.02 11.85 4.79
N PRO A 210 -19.49 12.05 3.57
CA PRO A 210 -19.94 11.31 2.40
C PRO A 210 -19.31 9.91 2.33
N LEU A 211 -19.60 9.05 3.32
CA LEU A 211 -19.12 7.67 3.35
C LEU A 211 -19.70 6.83 2.22
N ALA A 212 -21.01 6.98 1.93
CA ALA A 212 -21.77 6.23 0.94
C ALA A 212 -21.09 6.11 -0.45
N GLN A 213 -20.29 7.12 -0.82
CA GLN A 213 -19.64 7.19 -2.13
C GLN A 213 -18.19 6.66 -2.15
N LEU A 214 -17.66 6.22 -1.00
CA LEU A 214 -16.30 5.69 -0.93
C LEU A 214 -16.19 4.35 -1.66
N THR A 215 -15.03 4.14 -2.26
CA THR A 215 -14.65 2.91 -2.98
C THR A 215 -13.43 2.24 -2.35
N HIS A 216 -12.56 3.03 -1.70
CA HIS A 216 -11.40 2.52 -0.98
C HIS A 216 -11.38 3.18 0.41
N LEU A 217 -11.24 2.34 1.43
CA LEU A 217 -11.18 2.79 2.81
C LEU A 217 -9.98 2.12 3.48
N ARG A 218 -9.14 2.94 4.10
CA ARG A 218 -8.10 2.51 5.02
C ARG A 218 -8.40 3.06 6.39
N LEU A 219 -8.59 2.20 7.37
CA LEU A 219 -8.78 2.59 8.76
C LEU A 219 -8.30 1.50 9.69
N ASP A 220 -7.87 1.90 10.89
CA ASP A 220 -7.61 0.95 11.97
C ASP A 220 -8.84 0.84 12.83
N ILE A 221 -9.31 -0.39 13.01
CA ILE A 221 -10.50 -0.66 13.79
C ILE A 221 -10.04 -0.94 15.23
N THR A 222 -9.82 0.14 15.99
CA THR A 222 -9.26 0.09 17.35
C THR A 222 -10.33 0.01 18.46
N SER A 223 -11.61 0.04 18.08
CA SER A 223 -12.71 0.34 19.01
C SER A 223 -14.06 -0.20 18.53
N SER A 224 -14.90 -0.68 19.46
CA SER A 224 -16.23 -1.23 19.14
C SER A 224 -17.17 -0.17 18.58
N VAL A 225 -17.00 1.07 19.00
CA VAL A 225 -17.74 2.23 18.49
C VAL A 225 -17.36 2.50 17.04
N VAL A 226 -16.07 2.39 16.70
CA VAL A 226 -15.58 2.55 15.33
C VAL A 226 -16.12 1.44 14.45
N TRP A 227 -16.12 0.19 14.93
CA TRP A 227 -16.75 -0.91 14.20
C TRP A 227 -18.25 -0.73 14.00
N GLU A 228 -19.01 -0.37 15.03
CA GLU A 228 -20.44 -0.12 14.88
C GLU A 228 -20.73 0.98 13.87
N THR A 229 -19.92 2.03 13.86
CA THR A 229 -20.04 3.14 12.90
C THR A 229 -19.73 2.65 11.48
N LEU A 230 -18.65 1.89 11.31
CA LEU A 230 -18.28 1.28 10.04
C LEU A 230 -19.33 0.28 9.54
N GLN A 231 -19.86 -0.55 10.43
CA GLN A 231 -20.94 -1.49 10.13
C GLN A 231 -22.22 -0.76 9.71
N LYS A 232 -22.63 0.28 10.45
CA LYS A 232 -23.90 1.01 10.23
C LYS A 232 -23.85 1.94 9.02
N GLN A 233 -22.72 2.59 8.74
CA GLN A 233 -22.63 3.68 7.77
C GLN A 233 -21.77 3.36 6.55
N VAL A 234 -20.84 2.40 6.64
CA VAL A 234 -19.95 2.04 5.53
C VAL A 234 -20.41 0.73 4.92
N LEU A 235 -20.35 -0.38 5.66
CA LEU A 235 -20.53 -1.71 5.08
C LEU A 235 -21.97 -1.98 4.59
N SER A 236 -22.97 -1.26 5.12
CA SER A 236 -24.39 -1.36 4.74
C SER A 236 -24.78 -0.47 3.55
N GLU A 237 -24.11 0.67 3.35
CA GLU A 237 -24.57 1.76 2.46
C GLU A 237 -23.62 2.05 1.30
N THR A 238 -22.40 1.49 1.29
CA THR A 238 -21.35 1.84 0.34
C THR A 238 -21.14 0.80 -0.75
N ALA A 239 -20.68 1.26 -1.92
CA ALA A 239 -20.08 0.41 -2.95
C ALA A 239 -18.56 0.25 -2.71
N LEU A 240 -18.15 -0.06 -1.47
CA LEU A 240 -16.75 -0.21 -1.10
C LEU A 240 -16.13 -1.40 -1.84
N LEU A 241 -15.06 -1.16 -2.60
CA LEU A 241 -14.34 -2.16 -3.38
C LEU A 241 -13.09 -2.66 -2.66
N SER A 242 -12.48 -1.81 -1.82
CA SER A 242 -11.22 -2.09 -1.14
C SER A 242 -11.29 -1.67 0.33
N LEU A 243 -10.88 -2.57 1.21
CA LEU A 243 -10.71 -2.32 2.64
C LEU A 243 -9.26 -2.63 3.04
N ASP A 244 -8.58 -1.67 3.66
CA ASP A 244 -7.28 -1.85 4.33
C ASP A 244 -7.48 -1.58 5.82
N THR A 245 -7.15 -2.57 6.65
CA THR A 245 -7.33 -2.53 8.10
C THR A 245 -6.23 -3.31 8.78
N GLU A 246 -6.08 -3.10 10.07
CA GLU A 246 -5.16 -3.90 10.89
C GLU A 246 -5.88 -5.10 11.52
N ASP A 247 -5.14 -6.18 11.77
CA ASP A 247 -5.53 -7.30 12.62
C ASP A 247 -5.23 -6.91 14.09
N VAL A 248 -5.90 -5.86 14.57
CA VAL A 248 -5.60 -5.25 15.87
C VAL A 248 -6.35 -5.90 17.03
N ASP A 249 -5.66 -5.81 18.16
CA ASP A 249 -6.02 -6.04 19.54
C ASP A 249 -7.36 -5.43 19.97
N TRP A 250 -8.26 -6.27 20.47
CA TRP A 250 -9.49 -5.86 21.11
C TRP A 250 -9.47 -6.16 22.61
N ILE A 251 -8.34 -5.95 23.29
CA ILE A 251 -8.28 -6.12 24.74
C ILE A 251 -9.32 -5.22 25.43
N GLY A 252 -10.18 -5.85 26.21
CA GLY A 252 -11.04 -5.18 27.19
C GLY A 252 -12.45 -4.81 26.72
N ARG A 253 -12.88 -5.17 25.49
CA ARG A 253 -14.23 -4.85 25.00
C ARG A 253 -15.06 -6.11 24.74
N ASN A 254 -16.31 -6.08 25.20
CA ASN A 254 -17.24 -7.21 25.16
C ASN A 254 -17.74 -7.45 23.72
N LEU A 255 -17.03 -8.29 22.96
CA LEU A 255 -17.25 -8.51 21.52
C LEU A 255 -18.19 -9.69 21.20
N GLU A 256 -18.65 -10.43 22.21
CA GLU A 256 -19.57 -11.56 22.01
C GLU A 256 -20.92 -11.13 21.38
N SER A 257 -21.24 -9.84 21.42
CA SER A 257 -22.47 -9.28 20.85
C SER A 257 -22.34 -8.73 19.43
N ILE A 258 -21.13 -8.61 18.87
CA ILE A 258 -20.94 -8.01 17.54
C ILE A 258 -21.21 -9.05 16.45
N THR A 259 -22.10 -8.70 15.53
CA THR A 259 -22.51 -9.56 14.41
C THR A 259 -21.58 -9.41 13.22
N SER A 260 -21.34 -10.53 12.52
CA SER A 260 -20.65 -10.49 11.22
C SER A 260 -21.44 -9.64 10.23
N THR A 261 -20.74 -8.79 9.49
CA THR A 261 -21.32 -7.94 8.46
C THR A 261 -21.01 -8.48 7.08
N THR A 262 -22.05 -8.65 6.26
CA THR A 262 -21.88 -9.10 4.87
C THR A 262 -21.69 -7.91 3.96
N CYS A 263 -20.55 -7.85 3.26
CA CYS A 263 -20.28 -6.82 2.28
C CYS A 263 -19.93 -7.49 0.93
N SER A 264 -20.84 -7.36 -0.04
CA SER A 264 -20.74 -8.06 -1.33
C SER A 264 -20.03 -7.25 -2.42
N SER A 265 -19.63 -6.02 -2.15
CA SER A 265 -18.90 -5.17 -3.09
C SER A 265 -17.38 -5.25 -2.94
N ILE A 266 -16.88 -5.65 -1.76
CA ILE A 266 -15.44 -5.66 -1.48
C ILE A 266 -14.77 -6.79 -2.27
N GLU A 267 -13.84 -6.41 -3.14
CA GLU A 267 -13.04 -7.31 -3.96
C GLU A 267 -11.59 -7.41 -3.48
N LEU A 268 -11.11 -6.41 -2.73
CA LEU A 268 -9.76 -6.37 -2.14
C LEU A 268 -9.83 -6.15 -0.63
N LEU A 269 -9.20 -7.06 0.12
CA LEU A 269 -8.99 -6.93 1.56
C LEU A 269 -7.48 -6.95 1.83
N ASN A 270 -6.98 -5.89 2.44
CA ASN A 270 -5.65 -5.85 3.04
C ASN A 270 -5.80 -5.89 4.55
N VAL A 271 -5.13 -6.85 5.19
CA VAL A 271 -5.06 -6.97 6.64
C VAL A 271 -3.61 -6.86 7.07
N ARG A 272 -3.29 -5.81 7.82
CA ARG A 272 -1.96 -5.56 8.39
C ARG A 272 -1.86 -6.23 9.75
N HIS A 273 -0.96 -7.19 9.93
CA HIS A 273 -0.73 -7.82 11.23
C HIS A 273 0.46 -7.19 11.97
N TYR A 274 0.24 -6.86 13.24
CA TYR A 274 1.27 -6.40 14.17
C TYR A 274 1.49 -7.45 15.24
N TRP A 275 2.71 -7.48 15.77
CA TRP A 275 3.06 -8.44 16.81
C TRP A 275 2.73 -7.84 18.17
N ASN A 276 1.54 -8.16 18.68
CA ASN A 276 1.12 -7.89 20.04
C ASN A 276 0.87 -9.20 20.80
N ASP A 277 0.93 -9.16 22.13
CA ASP A 277 0.74 -10.35 22.99
C ASP A 277 -0.73 -10.79 23.12
N THR A 278 -1.60 -10.28 22.27
CA THR A 278 -2.99 -10.05 22.61
C THR A 278 -3.93 -10.80 21.66
N SER A 279 -5.18 -11.00 22.09
CA SER A 279 -6.12 -11.96 21.49
C SER A 279 -7.30 -11.21 20.87
N GLY A 280 -7.13 -10.70 19.66
CA GLY A 280 -8.18 -10.04 18.89
C GLY A 280 -7.96 -10.24 17.40
N SER A 281 -9.04 -10.33 16.63
CA SER A 281 -8.97 -10.40 15.18
C SER A 281 -10.17 -9.73 14.53
N ILE A 282 -9.95 -9.13 13.36
CA ILE A 282 -11.02 -8.53 12.56
C ILE A 282 -11.86 -9.57 11.81
N PHE A 283 -11.29 -10.75 11.55
CA PHE A 283 -11.91 -11.77 10.71
C PHE A 283 -13.30 -12.24 11.15
N PRO A 284 -13.64 -12.39 12.44
CA PRO A 284 -15.00 -12.79 12.87
C PRO A 284 -16.11 -11.84 12.39
N PHE A 285 -15.78 -10.58 12.13
CA PHE A 285 -16.78 -9.54 11.84
C PHE A 285 -17.02 -9.33 10.35
N LEU A 286 -16.19 -9.92 9.49
CA LEU A 286 -16.27 -9.76 8.04
C LEU A 286 -16.95 -10.97 7.39
N ASN A 287 -17.82 -10.74 6.42
CA ASN A 287 -18.31 -11.76 5.49
C ASN A 287 -18.26 -11.19 4.08
N LEU A 288 -17.28 -11.61 3.28
CA LEU A 288 -16.92 -10.94 2.02
C LEU A 288 -17.04 -11.91 0.82
N PRO A 289 -18.25 -12.22 0.34
CA PRO A 289 -18.46 -13.27 -0.67
C PRO A 289 -17.85 -12.95 -2.05
N SER A 290 -17.57 -11.68 -2.35
CA SER A 290 -17.03 -11.24 -3.64
C SER A 290 -15.51 -11.02 -3.65
N LEU A 291 -14.82 -11.39 -2.57
CA LEU A 291 -13.40 -11.12 -2.40
C LEU A 291 -12.56 -11.86 -3.46
N LYS A 292 -11.70 -11.13 -4.17
CA LYS A 292 -10.79 -11.67 -5.21
C LYS A 292 -9.33 -11.60 -4.79
N THR A 293 -8.97 -10.56 -4.04
CA THR A 293 -7.61 -10.29 -3.59
C THR A 293 -7.56 -10.18 -2.07
N LEU A 294 -6.73 -11.02 -1.46
CA LEU A 294 -6.44 -10.99 -0.03
C LEU A 294 -4.95 -10.73 0.17
N ARG A 295 -4.64 -9.73 0.97
CA ARG A 295 -3.28 -9.39 1.39
C ARG A 295 -3.17 -9.47 2.90
N LEU A 296 -2.16 -10.20 3.38
CA LEU A 296 -1.79 -10.29 4.78
C LEU A 296 -0.39 -9.68 4.92
N ASP A 297 -0.34 -8.38 5.23
CA ASP A 297 0.87 -7.57 5.23
C ASP A 297 1.47 -7.49 6.65
N CYS A 298 2.78 -7.63 6.78
CA CYS A 298 3.47 -7.45 8.06
C CYS A 298 3.65 -5.96 8.39
N GLY A 299 3.12 -5.52 9.54
CA GLY A 299 3.38 -4.19 10.10
C GLY A 299 4.87 -3.92 10.38
N GLN A 300 5.28 -2.66 10.51
CA GLN A 300 6.70 -2.30 10.63
C GLN A 300 7.36 -2.78 11.94
N ASP A 301 6.62 -2.87 13.04
CA ASP A 301 7.14 -3.23 14.38
C ASP A 301 7.22 -4.74 14.66
N SER A 302 6.82 -5.53 13.67
CA SER A 302 6.56 -6.96 13.74
C SER A 302 7.81 -7.86 13.70
N LEU A 303 8.96 -7.33 13.29
CA LEU A 303 10.11 -8.13 12.82
C LEU A 303 10.99 -8.74 13.93
N LYS A 304 10.58 -8.71 15.20
CA LYS A 304 11.47 -9.02 16.34
C LYS A 304 10.97 -10.06 17.33
N ARG A 305 9.78 -10.65 17.15
CA ARG A 305 9.20 -11.60 18.13
C ARG A 305 9.11 -13.02 17.57
N ASP A 306 9.21 -14.01 18.45
CA ASP A 306 9.39 -15.42 18.11
C ASP A 306 8.17 -16.29 18.47
N HIS A 307 7.05 -16.04 17.78
CA HIS A 307 5.75 -16.65 18.07
C HIS A 307 4.94 -16.93 16.79
N TRP A 308 4.12 -17.97 16.81
CA TRP A 308 3.18 -18.26 15.72
C TRP A 308 2.02 -17.27 15.70
N TRP A 309 1.52 -17.00 14.51
CA TRP A 309 0.31 -16.19 14.28
C TRP A 309 -0.90 -16.85 14.95
N ARG A 310 -1.48 -16.17 15.94
CA ARG A 310 -2.57 -16.71 16.77
C ARG A 310 -3.95 -16.63 16.11
N ASN A 311 -4.12 -15.77 15.10
CA ASN A 311 -5.42 -15.52 14.48
C ASN A 311 -5.74 -16.46 13.31
N PHE A 312 -5.02 -17.57 13.17
CA PHE A 312 -5.27 -18.56 12.13
C PHE A 312 -6.68 -19.16 12.18
N ASP A 313 -7.19 -19.49 13.37
CA ASP A 313 -8.53 -20.08 13.51
C ASP A 313 -9.66 -19.08 13.16
N PRO A 314 -9.67 -17.84 13.70
CA PRO A 314 -10.58 -16.78 13.24
C PRO A 314 -10.51 -16.53 11.73
N PHE A 315 -9.30 -16.53 11.17
CA PHE A 315 -9.07 -16.36 9.74
C PHE A 315 -9.67 -17.52 8.92
N MET A 316 -9.43 -18.77 9.31
CA MET A 316 -10.01 -19.93 8.60
C MET A 316 -11.53 -19.98 8.73
N ALA A 317 -12.09 -19.53 9.86
CA ALA A 317 -13.54 -19.37 10.01
C ALA A 317 -14.09 -18.32 9.03
N PHE A 318 -13.36 -17.22 8.80
CA PHE A 318 -13.69 -16.21 7.79
C PHE A 318 -13.63 -16.75 6.35
N VAL A 319 -12.56 -17.48 6.00
CA VAL A 319 -12.41 -18.14 4.68
C VAL A 319 -13.62 -19.03 4.39
N LYS A 320 -13.99 -19.89 5.34
CA LYS A 320 -15.14 -20.80 5.21
C LYS A 320 -16.47 -20.05 5.15
N ARG A 321 -16.67 -19.06 6.03
CA ARG A 321 -17.92 -18.28 6.11
C ARG A 321 -18.16 -17.48 4.83
N SER A 322 -17.12 -16.83 4.31
CA SER A 322 -17.24 -15.98 3.13
C SER A 322 -17.27 -16.74 1.82
N SER A 323 -16.63 -17.92 1.75
CA SER A 323 -16.63 -18.78 0.55
C SER A 323 -16.32 -18.03 -0.76
N PHE A 324 -15.38 -17.07 -0.68
CA PHE A 324 -15.07 -16.16 -1.77
C PHE A 324 -14.22 -16.83 -2.89
N PRO A 325 -14.37 -16.40 -4.15
CA PRO A 325 -13.60 -16.94 -5.27
C PRO A 325 -12.20 -16.29 -5.37
N LEU A 326 -11.35 -16.50 -4.35
CA LEU A 326 -10.04 -15.84 -4.26
C LEU A 326 -9.17 -16.16 -5.48
N THR A 327 -8.64 -15.14 -6.15
CA THR A 327 -7.71 -15.28 -7.28
C THR A 327 -6.30 -14.87 -6.91
N THR A 328 -6.13 -13.99 -5.93
CA THR A 328 -4.82 -13.46 -5.53
C THR A 328 -4.65 -13.50 -4.02
N LEU A 329 -3.56 -14.13 -3.56
CA LEU A 329 -3.16 -14.20 -2.17
C LEU A 329 -1.73 -13.70 -2.03
N TYR A 330 -1.54 -12.64 -1.25
CA TYR A 330 -0.25 -12.11 -0.86
C TYR A 330 -0.08 -12.26 0.65
N ILE A 331 1.04 -12.84 1.07
CA ILE A 331 1.40 -12.98 2.48
C ILE A 331 2.82 -12.47 2.67
N GLU A 332 3.01 -11.50 3.55
CA GLU A 332 4.32 -10.97 3.94
C GLU A 332 4.58 -11.24 5.42
N CYS A 333 5.69 -11.94 5.72
CA CYS A 333 6.23 -12.21 7.06
C CYS A 333 5.16 -12.60 8.09
N LEU A 334 4.29 -13.54 7.71
CA LEU A 334 3.27 -14.10 8.59
C LEU A 334 3.81 -15.42 9.15
N ALA A 335 4.01 -15.47 10.46
CA ALA A 335 4.47 -16.66 11.17
C ALA A 335 3.40 -17.76 11.15
N LEU A 336 3.33 -18.49 10.05
CA LEU A 336 2.33 -19.50 9.72
C LEU A 336 3.06 -20.82 9.46
N SER A 337 2.62 -21.93 10.05
CA SER A 337 3.25 -23.23 9.76
C SER A 337 2.96 -23.67 8.33
N ASP A 338 3.83 -24.49 7.75
CA ASP A 338 3.61 -25.10 6.43
C ASP A 338 2.31 -25.92 6.38
N SER A 339 1.99 -26.65 7.45
CA SER A 339 0.72 -27.39 7.59
C SER A 339 -0.50 -26.47 7.53
N ASN A 340 -0.47 -25.31 8.19
CA ASN A 340 -1.55 -24.35 8.18
C ASN A 340 -1.66 -23.64 6.83
N LEU A 341 -0.53 -23.35 6.17
CA LEU A 341 -0.54 -22.81 4.81
C LEU A 341 -1.15 -23.80 3.81
N VAL A 342 -0.75 -25.08 3.86
CA VAL A 342 -1.35 -26.13 3.01
C VAL A 342 -2.85 -26.27 3.29
N TYR A 343 -3.27 -26.21 4.56
CA TYR A 343 -4.68 -26.25 4.95
C TYR A 343 -5.48 -25.07 4.39
N LEU A 344 -4.93 -23.85 4.44
CA LEU A 344 -5.52 -22.66 3.83
C LEU A 344 -5.70 -22.86 2.31
N LEU A 345 -4.62 -23.23 1.62
CA LEU A 345 -4.61 -23.38 0.16
C LEU A 345 -5.62 -24.43 -0.33
N HIS A 346 -5.93 -25.44 0.49
CA HIS A 346 -6.96 -26.44 0.18
C HIS A 346 -8.36 -25.83 0.09
N HIS A 347 -8.64 -24.76 0.82
CA HIS A 347 -9.94 -24.09 0.86
C HIS A 347 -10.11 -22.99 -0.21
N ILE A 348 -9.07 -22.70 -1.01
CA ILE A 348 -9.10 -21.66 -2.04
C ILE A 348 -8.64 -22.20 -3.42
N PRO A 349 -9.34 -23.19 -3.99
CA PRO A 349 -8.92 -23.85 -5.24
C PRO A 349 -8.93 -22.93 -6.47
N THR A 350 -9.55 -21.75 -6.38
CA THR A 350 -9.62 -20.73 -7.44
C THR A 350 -8.34 -19.89 -7.58
N LEU A 351 -7.39 -20.03 -6.65
CA LEU A 351 -6.20 -19.18 -6.57
C LEU A 351 -5.35 -19.26 -7.85
N MET A 352 -5.03 -18.09 -8.42
CA MET A 352 -4.24 -17.94 -9.65
C MET A 352 -2.87 -17.30 -9.39
N ASP A 353 -2.78 -16.42 -8.39
CA ASP A 353 -1.56 -15.71 -8.01
C ASP A 353 -1.30 -15.93 -6.52
N LEU A 354 -0.17 -16.56 -6.22
CA LEU A 354 0.32 -16.77 -4.86
C LEU A 354 1.67 -16.08 -4.70
N THR A 355 1.73 -15.12 -3.79
CA THR A 355 2.98 -14.49 -3.36
C THR A 355 3.17 -14.71 -1.86
N PHE A 356 4.31 -15.30 -1.50
CA PHE A 356 4.74 -15.46 -0.11
C PHE A 356 6.12 -14.83 0.07
N ASN A 357 6.22 -13.80 0.90
CA ASN A 357 7.45 -13.10 1.19
C ASN A 357 7.79 -13.20 2.67
N ASP A 358 8.77 -14.03 3.01
CA ASP A 358 9.20 -14.27 4.40
C ASP A 358 10.65 -13.86 4.65
N THR A 359 11.06 -12.79 3.98
CA THR A 359 12.47 -12.36 3.97
C THR A 359 12.86 -11.55 5.20
N LYS A 360 11.88 -10.88 5.80
CA LYS A 360 12.06 -10.09 7.03
C LYS A 360 11.62 -10.85 8.28
N GLY A 361 10.94 -11.98 8.14
CA GLY A 361 10.41 -12.79 9.24
C GLY A 361 11.48 -13.60 10.00
N VAL A 362 11.07 -14.23 11.10
CA VAL A 362 11.92 -15.17 11.85
C VAL A 362 12.05 -16.47 11.06
N ARG A 363 13.26 -16.81 10.64
CA ARG A 363 13.54 -17.87 9.65
C ARG A 363 12.88 -19.23 9.93
N HIS A 364 12.79 -19.65 11.19
CA HIS A 364 12.23 -20.96 11.54
C HIS A 364 10.70 -20.97 11.61
N LEU A 365 10.06 -19.80 11.54
CA LEU A 365 8.62 -19.63 11.44
C LEU A 365 8.14 -19.54 9.98
N SER A 366 9.07 -19.75 9.02
CA SER A 366 8.76 -19.74 7.60
C SER A 366 7.93 -20.96 7.18
N PRO A 367 6.78 -20.78 6.51
CA PRO A 367 6.06 -21.91 5.91
C PRO A 367 6.70 -22.37 4.60
N ILE A 368 7.69 -21.66 4.06
CA ILE A 368 8.40 -22.06 2.85
C ILE A 368 9.37 -23.19 3.22
N THR A 369 8.83 -24.39 3.42
CA THR A 369 9.57 -25.62 3.74
C THR A 369 9.61 -26.56 2.54
N LYS A 370 10.47 -27.57 2.57
CA LYS A 370 10.45 -28.66 1.58
C LYS A 370 9.06 -29.31 1.47
N GLN A 371 8.42 -29.57 2.62
CA GLN A 371 7.12 -30.24 2.67
C GLN A 371 6.03 -29.40 2.00
N PHE A 372 6.07 -28.07 2.20
CA PHE A 372 5.20 -27.14 1.50
C PHE A 372 5.42 -27.18 -0.03
N ILE A 373 6.67 -27.15 -0.50
CA ILE A 373 6.97 -27.21 -1.93
C ILE A 373 6.49 -28.53 -2.54
N GLU A 374 6.73 -29.66 -1.88
CA GLU A 374 6.23 -30.96 -2.33
C GLU A 374 4.68 -30.99 -2.38
N SER A 375 4.00 -30.36 -1.41
CA SER A 375 2.54 -30.21 -1.42
C SER A 375 2.00 -29.39 -2.60
N LEU A 376 2.83 -28.59 -3.26
CA LEU A 376 2.44 -27.86 -4.46
C LEU A 376 2.61 -28.69 -5.74
N HIS A 377 3.19 -29.88 -5.73
CA HIS A 377 3.35 -30.69 -6.95
C HIS A 377 1.98 -30.99 -7.61
N ALA A 378 1.89 -31.02 -8.94
CA ALA A 378 0.62 -31.26 -9.65
C ALA A 378 -0.02 -32.65 -9.43
N HIS A 379 0.76 -33.70 -9.14
CA HIS A 379 0.30 -35.09 -9.23
C HIS A 379 0.69 -35.98 -8.04
N ARG A 380 1.72 -35.60 -7.27
CA ARG A 380 2.26 -36.43 -6.18
C ARG A 380 1.65 -36.06 -4.84
N THR A 381 1.43 -37.04 -3.98
CA THR A 381 1.14 -36.78 -2.57
C THR A 381 2.40 -36.32 -1.84
N SER A 382 2.25 -35.65 -0.70
CA SER A 382 3.33 -35.30 0.22
C SER A 382 2.92 -35.60 1.67
N SER A 383 3.81 -35.36 2.63
CA SER A 383 3.50 -35.50 4.06
C SER A 383 2.30 -34.64 4.49
N LEU A 384 2.18 -33.42 3.95
CA LEU A 384 1.12 -32.47 4.27
C LEU A 384 -0.08 -32.56 3.31
N ARG A 385 0.05 -33.25 2.17
CA ARG A 385 -1.02 -33.46 1.19
C ARG A 385 -1.13 -34.93 0.81
N GLN A 386 -1.92 -35.68 1.59
CA GLN A 386 -2.14 -37.11 1.38
C GLN A 386 -3.11 -37.43 0.24
N GLN A 387 -3.89 -36.44 -0.22
CA GLN A 387 -4.82 -36.60 -1.34
C GLN A 387 -4.11 -36.37 -2.69
N THR A 388 -4.56 -37.07 -3.72
CA THR A 388 -4.04 -36.92 -5.10
C THR A 388 -4.55 -35.66 -5.79
N ALA A 389 -5.61 -35.04 -5.28
CA ALA A 389 -6.14 -33.80 -5.81
C ALA A 389 -5.08 -32.68 -5.71
N PRO A 390 -4.77 -31.98 -6.81
CA PRO A 390 -3.79 -30.90 -6.80
C PRO A 390 -4.25 -29.74 -5.91
N LEU A 391 -3.34 -29.24 -5.09
CA LEU A 391 -3.54 -28.00 -4.35
C LEU A 391 -3.58 -26.83 -5.35
N ILE A 392 -4.53 -25.89 -5.19
CA ILE A 392 -4.64 -24.68 -6.04
C ILE A 392 -4.42 -24.98 -7.54
N PRO A 393 -5.31 -25.77 -8.17
CA PRO A 393 -5.13 -26.21 -9.56
C PRO A 393 -5.11 -25.07 -10.58
N ARG A 394 -5.60 -23.88 -10.22
CA ARG A 394 -5.64 -22.69 -11.09
C ARG A 394 -4.40 -21.80 -11.01
N LEU A 395 -3.38 -22.20 -10.24
CA LEU A 395 -2.18 -21.39 -10.01
C LEU A 395 -1.41 -21.14 -11.31
N ARG A 396 -1.17 -19.86 -11.63
CA ARG A 396 -0.44 -19.41 -12.82
C ARG A 396 0.78 -18.57 -12.48
N TYR A 397 0.78 -17.89 -11.34
CA TYR A 397 1.86 -17.02 -10.89
C TYR A 397 2.25 -17.41 -9.47
N LEU A 398 3.53 -17.78 -9.29
CA LEU A 398 4.07 -18.16 -7.99
C LEU A 398 5.32 -17.34 -7.70
N THR A 399 5.29 -16.59 -6.60
CA THR A 399 6.42 -15.82 -6.08
C THR A 399 6.72 -16.25 -4.65
N LEU A 400 7.93 -16.73 -4.40
CA LEU A 400 8.40 -17.15 -3.09
C LEU A 400 9.66 -16.36 -2.72
N ALA A 401 9.69 -15.71 -1.57
CA ALA A 401 10.88 -15.07 -1.06
C ALA A 401 11.18 -15.60 0.34
N THR A 402 12.36 -16.20 0.52
CA THR A 402 12.71 -16.94 1.74
C THR A 402 14.05 -16.49 2.33
N GLY A 403 14.09 -16.45 3.67
CA GLY A 403 15.30 -16.28 4.46
C GLY A 403 16.08 -17.57 4.74
N ALA A 404 15.76 -18.69 4.09
CA ALA A 404 16.43 -19.97 4.31
C ALA A 404 17.90 -19.96 3.87
N THR A 405 18.77 -20.55 4.70
CA THR A 405 20.22 -20.69 4.44
C THR A 405 20.54 -21.96 3.62
N SER A 406 19.65 -22.94 3.63
CA SER A 406 19.70 -24.15 2.81
C SER A 406 18.29 -24.48 2.34
N PHE A 407 18.18 -25.08 1.15
CA PHE A 407 16.89 -25.43 0.56
C PHE A 407 17.06 -26.66 -0.34
N ASP A 408 16.01 -27.47 -0.46
CA ASP A 408 15.99 -28.58 -1.41
C ASP A 408 15.62 -28.05 -2.80
N ASP A 409 16.65 -27.72 -3.57
CA ASP A 409 16.50 -27.13 -4.91
C ASP A 409 15.85 -28.10 -5.91
N GLU A 410 16.11 -29.40 -5.77
CA GLU A 410 15.52 -30.44 -6.62
C GLU A 410 14.01 -30.51 -6.42
N ALA A 411 13.53 -30.41 -5.17
CA ALA A 411 12.10 -30.36 -4.88
C ALA A 411 11.40 -29.16 -5.55
N VAL A 412 12.08 -28.01 -5.65
CA VAL A 412 11.56 -26.83 -6.36
C VAL A 412 11.47 -27.09 -7.86
N VAL A 413 12.55 -27.60 -8.46
CA VAL A 413 12.60 -27.90 -9.89
C VAL A 413 11.55 -28.94 -10.27
N ASP A 414 11.40 -30.00 -9.48
CA ASP A 414 10.39 -31.06 -9.67
C ASP A 414 8.96 -30.46 -9.60
N MET A 415 8.67 -29.64 -8.58
CA MET A 415 7.38 -28.96 -8.43
C MET A 415 7.06 -28.06 -9.63
N VAL A 416 7.99 -27.19 -10.04
CA VAL A 416 7.80 -26.27 -11.19
C VAL A 416 7.58 -27.04 -12.48
N THR A 417 8.40 -28.07 -12.72
CA THR A 417 8.29 -28.92 -13.92
C THR A 417 6.95 -29.64 -13.96
N SER A 418 6.45 -30.11 -12.82
CA SER A 418 5.15 -30.79 -12.75
C SER A 418 3.96 -29.91 -13.13
N ARG A 419 4.10 -28.58 -13.05
CA ARG A 419 3.05 -27.61 -13.39
C ARG A 419 3.25 -26.94 -14.75
N TRP A 420 4.28 -27.33 -15.50
CA TRP A 420 4.53 -26.81 -16.85
C TRP A 420 3.89 -27.72 -17.91
N ALA A 421 2.72 -27.31 -18.39
CA ALA A 421 1.95 -28.01 -19.42
C ALA A 421 1.44 -27.02 -20.48
N PRO A 422 2.34 -26.42 -21.30
CA PRO A 422 1.99 -25.32 -22.20
C PRO A 422 0.95 -25.71 -23.26
N ASP A 423 0.93 -26.99 -23.66
CA ASP A 423 0.06 -27.54 -24.69
C ASP A 423 -1.34 -27.90 -24.16
N GLY A 424 -1.63 -27.65 -22.88
CA GLY A 424 -2.89 -28.03 -22.24
C GLY A 424 -3.04 -29.54 -22.07
N SER A 425 -1.92 -30.27 -22.02
CA SER A 425 -1.88 -31.73 -21.83
C SER A 425 -2.41 -32.16 -20.47
N ASP A 426 -2.39 -31.28 -19.47
CA ASP A 426 -3.00 -31.50 -18.16
C ASP A 426 -4.36 -30.79 -18.10
N VAL A 427 -5.43 -31.59 -18.00
CA VAL A 427 -6.82 -31.10 -17.93
C VAL A 427 -7.18 -30.67 -16.49
N ASN A 428 -6.42 -31.12 -15.49
CA ASN A 428 -6.74 -30.93 -14.08
C ASN A 428 -5.99 -29.76 -13.44
N VAL A 429 -4.85 -29.35 -13.99
CA VAL A 429 -4.01 -28.26 -13.46
C VAL A 429 -3.70 -27.26 -14.57
N ASP A 430 -3.94 -25.98 -14.30
CA ASP A 430 -3.53 -24.89 -15.19
C ASP A 430 -2.00 -24.81 -15.26
N CYS A 431 -1.48 -24.55 -16.46
CA CYS A 431 -0.04 -24.38 -16.67
C CYS A 431 0.48 -23.15 -15.90
N LEU A 432 1.51 -23.35 -15.07
CA LEU A 432 2.25 -22.28 -14.42
C LEU A 432 2.91 -21.40 -15.48
N ARG A 433 2.77 -20.08 -15.37
CA ARG A 433 3.25 -19.10 -16.36
C ARG A 433 4.41 -18.26 -15.84
N SER A 434 4.47 -18.06 -14.53
CA SER A 434 5.55 -17.32 -13.87
C SER A 434 5.96 -18.02 -12.58
N PHE A 435 7.27 -18.18 -12.42
CA PHE A 435 7.87 -18.66 -11.17
C PHE A 435 9.01 -17.73 -10.77
N THR A 436 8.91 -17.14 -9.58
CA THR A 436 10.00 -16.38 -8.98
C THR A 436 10.33 -16.95 -7.62
N ILE A 437 11.60 -17.23 -7.37
CA ILE A 437 12.10 -17.57 -6.04
C ILE A 437 13.30 -16.70 -5.69
N THR A 438 13.24 -16.06 -4.52
CA THR A 438 14.30 -15.19 -4.01
C THR A 438 14.84 -15.75 -2.71
N PHE A 439 16.16 -15.92 -2.63
CA PHE A 439 16.84 -16.36 -1.42
C PHE A 439 17.69 -15.25 -0.82
N HIS A 440 17.42 -14.87 0.43
CA HIS A 440 18.13 -13.75 1.06
C HIS A 440 19.34 -14.15 1.91
N ALA A 441 19.44 -15.41 2.33
CA ALA A 441 20.44 -15.84 3.31
C ALA A 441 21.36 -16.97 2.81
N ARG A 442 21.40 -17.23 1.49
CA ARG A 442 22.29 -18.25 0.91
C ARG A 442 22.94 -17.75 -0.37
N THR A 443 24.02 -18.39 -0.78
CA THR A 443 24.69 -18.12 -2.07
C THR A 443 24.02 -18.89 -3.20
N LYS A 444 24.25 -18.45 -4.45
CA LYS A 444 23.76 -19.16 -5.64
C LYS A 444 24.40 -20.56 -5.70
N VAL A 445 23.57 -21.60 -5.72
CA VAL A 445 24.02 -22.97 -5.97
C VAL A 445 24.21 -23.16 -7.49
N PRO A 446 25.42 -23.46 -7.98
CA PRO A 446 25.64 -23.70 -9.41
C PRO A 446 24.78 -24.87 -9.91
N CYS A 447 24.29 -24.77 -11.14
CA CYS A 447 23.56 -25.82 -11.86
C CYS A 447 22.19 -26.26 -11.29
N ALA A 448 21.86 -25.93 -10.04
CA ALA A 448 20.66 -26.42 -9.35
C ALA A 448 19.33 -26.15 -10.10
N TYR A 449 19.27 -25.08 -10.90
CA TYR A 449 18.08 -24.68 -11.65
C TYR A 449 18.25 -24.77 -13.18
N GLU A 450 19.33 -25.38 -13.68
CA GLU A 450 19.60 -25.43 -15.13
C GLU A 450 18.51 -26.13 -15.93
N THR A 451 17.85 -27.13 -15.34
CA THR A 451 16.70 -27.84 -15.93
C THR A 451 15.57 -26.88 -16.31
N LEU A 452 15.41 -25.78 -15.57
CA LEU A 452 14.38 -24.78 -15.82
C LEU A 452 14.69 -23.88 -17.04
N ASN A 453 15.94 -23.82 -17.51
CA ASN A 453 16.32 -22.99 -18.67
C ASN A 453 15.55 -23.38 -19.94
N ASN A 454 15.25 -24.68 -20.11
CA ASN A 454 14.47 -25.15 -21.26
C ASN A 454 13.00 -24.72 -21.15
N ILE A 455 12.45 -24.73 -19.93
CA ILE A 455 11.09 -24.27 -19.62
C ILE A 455 10.97 -22.75 -19.83
N GLU A 456 11.98 -21.99 -19.41
CA GLU A 456 12.06 -20.54 -19.64
C GLU A 456 12.09 -20.21 -21.14
N LYS A 457 12.94 -20.89 -21.91
CA LYS A 457 13.00 -20.76 -23.38
C LYS A 457 11.67 -21.14 -24.06
N ALA A 458 10.92 -22.07 -23.47
CA ALA A 458 9.60 -22.48 -23.94
C ALA A 458 8.47 -21.50 -23.55
N GLY A 459 8.77 -20.42 -22.82
CA GLY A 459 7.86 -19.29 -22.59
C GLY A 459 7.42 -19.06 -21.15
N MET A 460 7.86 -19.86 -20.16
CA MET A 460 7.63 -19.54 -18.75
C MET A 460 8.53 -18.36 -18.33
N ARG A 461 8.01 -17.41 -17.54
CA ARG A 461 8.85 -16.40 -16.89
C ARG A 461 9.48 -17.00 -15.63
N ILE A 462 10.81 -17.11 -15.59
CA ILE A 462 11.52 -17.70 -14.46
C ILE A 462 12.53 -16.70 -13.91
N ALA A 463 12.50 -16.49 -12.60
CA ALA A 463 13.51 -15.69 -11.91
C ALA A 463 13.97 -16.41 -10.64
N VAL A 464 15.23 -16.81 -10.61
CA VAL A 464 15.89 -17.34 -9.41
C VAL A 464 16.89 -16.31 -8.93
N LEU A 465 16.51 -15.59 -7.87
CA LEU A 465 17.24 -14.45 -7.35
C LEU A 465 17.92 -14.82 -6.03
N VAL A 466 19.10 -14.24 -5.83
CA VAL A 466 19.86 -14.37 -4.59
C VAL A 466 20.19 -12.97 -4.11
N GLY A 467 19.75 -12.63 -2.90
CA GLY A 467 20.07 -11.36 -2.26
C GLY A 467 21.58 -11.22 -2.12
N GLN A 468 22.11 -10.04 -2.41
CA GLN A 468 23.49 -9.71 -2.04
C GLN A 468 23.53 -9.63 -0.51
N VAL A 469 24.29 -10.55 0.11
CA VAL A 469 24.53 -10.62 1.56
C VAL A 469 25.28 -9.38 2.03
#